data_AF-A0A8H8MTH3-F1
#
_entry.id   AF-A0A8H8MTH3-F1
#
_cell.length_a   1.000
_cell.length_b   1.000
_cell.length_c   1.000
_cell.angle_alpha   90.00
_cell.angle_beta   90.00
_cell.angle_gamma   90.00
#
_symmetry.space_group_name_H-M   'P 1'
#
loop_
_entity.id
_entity.type
_entity.pdbx_description
1 polymer ?
#
loop_
_entity_poly.entity_id
_entity_poly.type
_entity_poly.pdbx_seq_one_letter_code
_entity_poly.pdbx_strand_id
1 'polypeptide(L)'
;MEPDATSELIREFVTAGVHVFASRCLTVAGFALLIHDHIITLDSEINFVWPAKRSAVKVLFLVNRYVVPIFIAFDFAFLTGWVPWLTDKL
;
A
#
# COMPACT_ATOMS: atom_id res chain seq x y z
N MET A 1 28.41 33.13 -2.94
CA MET A 1 27.34 32.15 -3.21
C MET A 1 26.26 32.91 -3.94
N GLU A 2 26.03 32.56 -5.19
CA GLU A 2 25.20 33.33 -6.12
C GLU A 2 23.70 33.15 -5.75
N PRO A 3 22.89 34.22 -5.68
CA PRO A 3 21.52 34.18 -5.16
C PRO A 3 20.54 33.37 -6.02
N ASP A 4 20.90 33.05 -7.25
CA ASP A 4 20.18 32.17 -8.18
C ASP A 4 20.22 30.71 -7.73
N ALA A 5 21.40 30.18 -7.37
CA ALA A 5 21.61 28.78 -6.99
C ALA A 5 20.83 28.38 -5.72
N THR A 6 20.63 29.32 -4.79
CA THR A 6 19.85 29.07 -3.56
C THR A 6 18.37 28.89 -3.89
N SER A 7 17.86 29.64 -4.86
CA SER A 7 16.44 29.59 -5.25
C SER A 7 16.10 28.33 -6.06
N GLU A 8 17.03 27.84 -6.88
CA GLU A 8 16.87 26.59 -7.62
C GLU A 8 16.86 25.38 -6.66
N LEU A 9 17.77 25.37 -5.69
CA LEU A 9 17.84 24.31 -4.69
C LEU A 9 16.56 24.21 -3.85
N ILE A 10 16.00 25.34 -3.41
CA ILE A 10 14.73 25.36 -2.65
C ILE A 10 13.59 24.79 -3.50
N ARG A 11 13.53 25.13 -4.80
CA ARG A 11 12.50 24.61 -5.71
C ARG A 11 12.61 23.11 -5.91
N GLU A 12 13.83 22.59 -6.03
CA GLU A 12 14.07 21.16 -6.14
C GLU A 12 13.57 20.41 -4.89
N PHE A 13 13.95 20.88 -3.70
CA PHE A 13 13.49 20.27 -2.44
C PHE A 13 11.98 20.35 -2.23
N VAL A 14 11.36 21.49 -2.55
CA VAL A 14 9.90 21.66 -2.44
C VAL A 14 9.18 20.72 -3.40
N THR A 15 9.64 20.64 -4.66
CA THR A 15 9.07 19.74 -5.67
C THR A 15 9.17 18.28 -5.21
N ALA A 16 10.35 17.85 -4.75
CA ALA A 16 10.56 16.51 -4.23
C ALA A 16 9.66 16.22 -3.01
N GLY A 17 9.55 17.16 -2.08
CA GLY A 17 8.68 17.04 -0.90
C GLY A 17 7.20 16.89 -1.25
N VAL A 18 6.70 17.69 -2.21
CA VAL A 18 5.31 17.61 -2.69
C VAL A 18 5.04 16.26 -3.37
N HIS A 19 5.95 15.78 -4.21
CA HIS A 19 5.79 14.47 -4.85
C HIS A 19 5.72 13.34 -3.83
N VAL A 20 6.65 13.31 -2.86
CA VAL A 20 6.65 12.29 -1.80
C VAL A 20 5.36 12.35 -0.98
N PHE A 21 4.90 13.54 -0.62
CA PHE A 21 3.64 13.71 0.13
C PHE A 21 2.42 13.24 -0.68
N ALA A 22 2.31 13.68 -1.94
CA ALA A 22 1.22 13.29 -2.83
C ALA A 22 1.17 11.77 -3.03
N SER A 23 2.32 11.13 -3.28
CA SER A 23 2.42 9.67 -3.38
C SER A 23 1.95 8.98 -2.09
N ARG A 24 2.37 9.44 -0.91
CA ARG A 24 1.94 8.87 0.37
C ARG A 24 0.44 9.00 0.59
N CYS A 25 -0.14 10.17 0.32
CA CYS A 25 -1.58 10.40 0.42
C CYS A 25 -2.36 9.49 -0.53
N LEU A 26 -1.89 9.35 -1.78
CA LEU A 26 -2.52 8.48 -2.77
C LEU A 26 -2.43 7.00 -2.36
N THR A 27 -1.29 6.55 -1.84
CA THR A 27 -1.12 5.18 -1.32
C THR A 27 -2.09 4.90 -0.18
N VAL A 28 -2.21 5.80 0.80
CA VAL A 28 -3.13 5.63 1.94
C VAL A 28 -4.58 5.64 1.47
N ALA A 29 -4.97 6.58 0.61
CA ALA A 29 -6.32 6.67 0.08
C ALA A 29 -6.68 5.42 -0.75
N GLY A 30 -5.78 4.97 -1.62
CA GLY A 30 -5.94 3.76 -2.41
C GLY A 30 -6.05 2.51 -1.54
N PHE A 31 -5.21 2.39 -0.50
CA PHE A 31 -5.28 1.28 0.45
C PHE A 31 -6.60 1.28 1.23
N ALA A 32 -7.07 2.45 1.70
CA ALA A 32 -8.35 2.56 2.39
C ALA A 32 -9.52 2.13 1.48
N LEU A 33 -9.52 2.53 0.21
CA LEU A 33 -10.52 2.10 -0.77
C LEU A 33 -10.45 0.58 -1.03
N LEU A 34 -9.26 0.02 -1.15
CA LEU A 34 -9.07 -1.44 -1.29
C LEU A 34 -9.65 -2.18 -0.10
N ILE A 35 -9.36 -1.74 1.13
CA ILE A 35 -9.92 -2.35 2.34
C ILE A 35 -11.44 -2.21 2.38
N HIS A 36 -11.98 -1.05 2.00
CA HIS A 36 -13.41 -0.85 1.91
C HIS A 36 -14.08 -1.84 0.93
N ASP A 37 -13.51 -2.02 -0.27
CA ASP A 37 -13.99 -2.99 -1.24
C ASP A 37 -13.97 -4.43 -0.68
N HIS A 38 -12.94 -4.78 0.08
CA HIS A 38 -12.86 -6.09 0.74
C HIS A 38 -13.96 -6.26 1.78
N ILE A 39 -14.21 -5.27 2.63
CA ILE A 39 -15.20 -5.38 3.71
C ILE A 39 -16.62 -5.59 3.13
N ILE A 40 -17.01 -4.84 2.11
CA ILE A 40 -18.37 -4.94 1.55
C ILE A 40 -18.63 -6.27 0.85
N THR A 41 -17.59 -6.89 0.30
CA THR A 41 -17.69 -8.15 -0.44
C THR A 41 -17.43 -9.36 0.44
N LEU A 42 -16.73 -9.21 1.56
CA LEU A 42 -16.38 -10.27 2.50
C LEU A 42 -17.61 -11.03 3.00
N ASP A 43 -18.72 -10.34 3.27
CA ASP A 43 -19.96 -10.98 3.68
C ASP A 43 -20.44 -12.00 2.63
N SER A 44 -20.43 -11.61 1.37
CA SER A 44 -20.76 -12.52 0.26
C SER A 44 -19.72 -13.64 0.11
N GLU A 45 -18.44 -13.37 0.36
CA GLU A 45 -17.42 -14.44 0.36
C GLU A 45 -17.67 -15.49 1.43
N ILE A 46 -17.95 -15.06 2.66
CA ILE A 46 -18.19 -15.94 3.79
C ILE A 46 -19.44 -16.78 3.55
N ASN A 47 -20.49 -16.18 2.98
CA ASN A 47 -21.75 -16.88 2.74
C ASN A 47 -21.70 -17.84 1.54
N PHE A 48 -20.96 -17.50 0.47
CA PHE A 48 -20.99 -18.27 -0.79
C PHE A 48 -19.68 -18.99 -1.11
N VAL A 49 -18.54 -18.36 -0.87
CA VAL A 49 -17.23 -18.88 -1.27
C VAL A 49 -16.66 -19.80 -0.19
N TRP A 50 -16.75 -19.44 1.09
CA TRP A 50 -16.14 -20.18 2.20
C TRP A 50 -16.76 -21.56 2.45
N PRO A 51 -18.09 -21.77 2.41
CA PRO A 51 -18.69 -23.10 2.55
C PRO A 51 -18.60 -23.95 1.28
N ALA A 52 -18.30 -23.35 0.12
CA ALA A 52 -18.14 -24.10 -1.13
C ALA A 52 -16.96 -25.09 -1.06
N LYS A 53 -17.13 -26.25 -1.72
CA LYS A 53 -16.11 -27.31 -1.81
C LYS A 53 -14.75 -26.71 -2.22
N ARG A 54 -13.66 -27.18 -1.61
CA ARG A 54 -12.31 -26.70 -1.93
C ARG A 54 -12.00 -27.02 -3.39
N SER A 55 -12.01 -25.98 -4.23
CA SER A 55 -11.65 -26.02 -5.64
C SER A 55 -10.40 -25.17 -5.84
N ALA A 56 -9.54 -25.55 -6.80
CA ALA A 56 -8.37 -24.76 -7.19
C ALA A 56 -8.79 -23.32 -7.58
N VAL A 57 -9.97 -23.15 -8.18
CA VAL A 57 -10.51 -21.84 -8.55
C VAL A 57 -10.79 -20.97 -7.32
N LYS A 58 -11.32 -21.56 -6.24
CA LYS A 58 -11.56 -20.85 -4.97
C LYS A 58 -10.25 -20.40 -4.32
N VAL A 59 -9.24 -21.27 -4.32
CA VAL A 59 -7.92 -20.93 -3.77
C VAL A 59 -7.27 -19.82 -4.59
N LEU A 60 -7.29 -19.93 -5.91
CA LEU A 60 -6.74 -18.92 -6.81
C LEU A 60 -7.46 -17.57 -6.65
N PHE A 61 -8.78 -17.58 -6.50
CA PHE A 61 -9.57 -16.38 -6.24
C PHE A 61 -9.18 -15.70 -4.93
N LEU A 62 -9.10 -16.47 -3.83
CA LEU A 62 -8.70 -15.93 -2.52
C LEU A 62 -7.25 -15.42 -2.56
N VAL A 63 -6.32 -16.16 -3.15
CA VAL A 63 -4.92 -15.71 -3.28
C VAL A 63 -4.87 -14.40 -4.04
N ASN A 64 -5.48 -14.32 -5.22
CA ASN A 64 -5.46 -13.11 -6.04
C ASN A 64 -6.08 -11.90 -5.31
N ARG A 65 -7.10 -12.15 -4.49
CA ARG A 65 -7.79 -11.11 -3.72
C ARG A 65 -6.96 -10.58 -2.56
N TYR A 66 -6.40 -11.46 -1.72
CA TYR A 66 -5.72 -11.05 -0.49
C TYR A 66 -4.24 -10.70 -0.69
N VAL A 67 -3.61 -11.12 -1.79
CA VAL A 67 -2.21 -10.82 -2.08
C VAL A 67 -1.94 -9.31 -2.16
N VAL A 68 -2.71 -8.56 -2.94
CA VAL A 68 -2.46 -7.13 -3.15
C VAL A 68 -2.56 -6.30 -1.85
N PRO A 69 -3.61 -6.43 -1.03
CA PRO A 69 -3.67 -5.75 0.27
C PRO A 69 -2.53 -6.13 1.22
N ILE A 70 -2.10 -7.40 1.22
CA ILE A 70 -0.99 -7.88 2.06
C ILE A 70 0.33 -7.22 1.63
N PHE A 71 0.61 -7.16 0.32
CA PHE A 71 1.82 -6.51 -0.19
C PHE A 71 1.84 -5.03 0.15
N ILE A 72 0.74 -4.30 -0.06
CA ILE A 72 0.67 -2.87 0.27
C ILE A 72 0.83 -2.65 1.78
N ALA A 73 0.22 -3.49 2.62
CA ALA A 73 0.39 -3.40 4.08
C ALA A 73 1.85 -3.67 4.51
N PHE A 74 2.52 -4.63 3.86
CA PHE A 74 3.92 -4.93 4.10
C PHE A 74 4.83 -3.76 3.69
N ASP A 75 4.64 -3.20 2.49
CA ASP A 75 5.38 -2.03 2.01
C ASP A 75 5.19 -0.83 2.94
N PHE A 76 3.98 -0.64 3.45
CA PHE A 76 3.68 0.42 4.42
C PHE A 76 4.42 0.19 5.74
N ALA A 77 4.44 -1.04 6.25
CA ALA A 77 5.15 -1.39 7.48
C ALA A 77 6.68 -1.23 7.33
N PHE A 78 7.23 -1.56 6.16
CA PHE A 78 8.64 -1.37 5.84
C PHE A 78 9.02 0.11 5.73
N LEU A 79 8.26 0.90 4.95
CA LEU A 79 8.51 2.33 4.75
C LEU A 79 8.35 3.17 6.01
N THR A 80 7.48 2.75 6.93
CA THR A 80 7.28 3.44 8.22
C THR A 80 8.31 3.05 9.29
N GLY A 81 9.21 2.11 8.98
CA GLY A 81 10.22 1.62 9.93
C GLY A 81 9.63 0.80 11.08
N TRP A 82 8.39 0.31 10.94
CA TRP A 82 7.71 -0.50 11.95
C TRP A 82 8.30 -1.91 12.13
N VAL A 83 9.20 -2.32 11.24
CA VAL A 83 9.79 -3.66 11.16
C VAL A 83 11.30 -3.58 11.49
N PRO A 84 11.69 -3.24 12.73
CA PRO A 84 13.09 -2.99 13.08
C PRO A 84 14.00 -4.21 12.89
N TRP A 85 13.47 -5.44 13.00
CA TRP A 85 14.28 -6.66 12.85
C TRP A 85 14.81 -6.90 11.43
N LEU A 86 14.24 -6.23 10.42
CA LEU A 86 14.56 -6.39 9.00
C LEU A 86 15.44 -5.24 8.49
N THR A 87 15.29 -4.05 9.07
CA THR A 87 16.10 -2.86 8.77
C THR A 87 17.56 -2.99 9.24
N ASP A 88 17.82 -3.72 10.33
CA ASP A 88 19.17 -3.91 10.89
C ASP A 88 20.10 -4.82 10.04
N LYS A 89 19.57 -5.45 8.99
CA LYS A 89 20.25 -6.50 8.20
C LYS A 89 20.51 -6.12 6.73
N LEU A 90 20.06 -4.93 6.29
CA LEU A 90 20.21 -4.37 4.93
C LEU A 90 21.16 -3.18 4.96
#